data_AF-A0A7K2MFQ4-F1
#
_entry.id   AF-A0A7K2MFQ4-F1
#
_cell.length_a   1.000
_cell.length_b   1.000
_cell.length_c   1.000
_cell.angle_alpha   90.00
_cell.angle_beta   90.00
_cell.angle_gamma   90.00
#
_symmetry.space_group_name_H-M   'P 1'
#
loop_
_entity.id
_entity.type
_entity.pdbx_description
1 polymer ?
#
loop_
_entity_poly.entity_id
_entity_poly.type
_entity_poly.pdbx_seq_one_letter_code
_entity_poly.pdbx_strand_id
1 'polypeptide(L)'
;ELAAAVRDAFEPRPWRLWADDPRESIATRVRAAQETGCFDRWQRQMNSTGPRPGWSVRAVFEWADQGVERGTPLHVPAARCLTAVAGPEDRPEILEAARSGTEGARCTALRYLADGNDPDVLDLIEGAVATGATPVVEAAVAAYERMRSLAAVDRARGWVHRPDALGAAAGRVLACRGAAQDRDLVLAALREAVRGEGPDAPTLWTLVDGAGRLGIACAAPVLRHVYRETASSHLRGRAARALAATDPSFAAGFAVECLWDCEETTRELAARHAETGDNRVVERLRRLAADPAEEDEVQTAVRSRF
;
A
#
# COMPACT_ATOMS: atom_id res chain seq x y z
N GLU A 1 -5.66 -36.64 2.07
CA GLU A 1 -6.76 -35.95 1.34
C GLU A 1 -7.56 -34.98 2.22
N LEU A 2 -8.19 -35.42 3.31
CA LEU A 2 -8.98 -34.53 4.19
C LEU A 2 -8.18 -33.33 4.76
N ALA A 3 -6.95 -33.54 5.24
CA ALA A 3 -6.11 -32.45 5.75
C ALA A 3 -5.71 -31.42 4.67
N ALA A 4 -5.60 -31.85 3.41
CA ALA A 4 -5.36 -30.93 2.30
C ALA A 4 -6.62 -30.11 1.98
N ALA A 5 -7.79 -30.76 1.93
CA ALA A 5 -9.07 -30.08 1.73
C ALA A 5 -9.41 -29.05 2.83
N VAL A 6 -9.08 -29.35 4.09
CA VAL A 6 -9.23 -28.40 5.22
C VAL A 6 -8.28 -27.20 5.09
N ARG A 7 -7.04 -27.46 4.66
CA ARG A 7 -5.98 -26.43 4.53
C ARG A 7 -6.24 -25.47 3.37
N ASP A 8 -6.67 -26.01 2.23
CA ASP A 8 -6.80 -25.28 0.97
C ASP A 8 -8.21 -24.67 0.82
N ALA A 9 -9.06 -24.82 1.84
CA ALA A 9 -10.39 -24.22 1.87
C ALA A 9 -10.30 -22.71 2.06
N PHE A 10 -10.95 -21.99 1.15
CA PHE A 10 -11.07 -20.54 1.18
C PHE A 10 -11.85 -20.03 2.42
N GLU A 11 -12.87 -20.77 2.85
CA GLU A 11 -13.68 -20.41 4.02
C GLU A 11 -13.45 -21.36 5.20
N PRO A 12 -13.00 -20.87 6.37
CA PRO A 12 -12.66 -21.72 7.51
C PRO A 12 -13.89 -22.13 8.36
N ARG A 13 -15.04 -21.46 8.15
CA ARG A 13 -16.22 -21.60 9.02
C ARG A 13 -16.88 -22.99 8.98
N PRO A 14 -17.08 -23.65 7.83
CA PRO A 14 -17.66 -24.99 7.77
C PRO A 14 -16.82 -26.05 8.51
N TRP A 15 -15.50 -25.94 8.42
CA TRP A 15 -14.58 -26.87 9.08
C TRP A 15 -14.57 -26.75 10.60
N ARG A 16 -14.79 -25.55 11.14
CA ARG A 16 -14.96 -25.34 12.59
C ARG A 16 -16.25 -25.99 13.09
N LEU A 17 -17.34 -25.82 12.35
CA LEU A 17 -18.63 -26.45 12.70
C LEU A 17 -18.56 -27.98 12.67
N TRP A 18 -17.82 -28.58 11.74
CA TRP A 18 -17.62 -30.03 11.70
C TRP A 18 -16.62 -30.56 12.72
N ALA A 19 -15.71 -29.73 13.23
CA ALA A 19 -14.83 -30.08 14.34
C ALA A 19 -15.61 -30.23 15.66
N ASP A 20 -16.74 -29.53 15.76
CA ASP A 20 -17.69 -29.55 16.88
C ASP A 20 -18.93 -30.44 16.61
N ASP A 21 -18.88 -31.32 15.59
CA ASP A 21 -20.01 -32.19 15.24
C ASP A 21 -20.35 -33.14 16.43
N PRO A 22 -21.64 -33.34 16.76
CA PRO A 22 -22.04 -34.22 17.86
C PRO A 22 -21.67 -35.70 17.63
N ARG A 23 -21.35 -36.10 16.40
CA ARG A 23 -20.83 -37.44 16.07
C ARG A 23 -19.33 -37.46 16.27
N GLU A 24 -18.90 -38.14 17.33
CA GLU A 24 -17.49 -38.19 17.75
C GLU A 24 -16.53 -38.69 16.65
N SER A 25 -16.98 -39.61 15.80
CA SER A 25 -16.19 -40.12 14.67
C SER A 25 -15.89 -39.08 13.59
N ILE A 26 -16.76 -38.06 13.43
CA ILE A 26 -16.58 -36.98 12.46
C ILE A 26 -15.75 -35.86 13.10
N ALA A 27 -16.13 -35.43 14.31
CA ALA A 27 -15.42 -34.39 15.04
C ALA A 27 -13.94 -34.73 15.25
N THR A 28 -13.63 -35.98 15.63
CA THR A 28 -12.25 -36.44 15.85
C THR A 28 -11.44 -36.42 14.55
N ARG A 29 -12.03 -36.85 13.43
CA ARG A 29 -11.34 -36.87 12.12
C ARG A 29 -11.05 -35.46 11.61
N VAL A 30 -11.97 -34.51 11.82
CA VAL A 30 -11.80 -33.12 11.39
C VAL A 30 -10.80 -32.39 12.29
N ARG A 31 -10.86 -32.58 13.62
CA ARG A 31 -9.87 -32.02 14.56
C ARG A 31 -8.46 -32.52 14.26
N ALA A 32 -8.29 -33.83 14.07
CA ALA A 32 -6.99 -34.40 13.70
C ALA A 32 -6.46 -33.84 12.35
N ALA A 33 -7.34 -33.61 11.37
CA ALA A 33 -6.97 -33.00 10.09
C ALA A 33 -6.55 -31.52 10.24
N GLN A 34 -7.20 -30.76 11.12
CA GLN A 34 -6.84 -29.36 11.44
C GLN A 34 -5.49 -29.28 12.18
N GLU A 35 -5.29 -30.16 13.17
CA GLU A 35 -4.03 -30.28 13.92
C GLU A 35 -2.88 -30.68 12.99
N THR A 36 -3.09 -31.67 12.12
CA THR A 36 -2.09 -32.07 11.11
C THR A 36 -1.73 -30.92 10.18
N GLY A 37 -2.71 -30.13 9.70
CA GLY A 37 -2.43 -28.95 8.86
C GLY A 37 -1.66 -27.84 9.58
N CYS A 38 -1.89 -27.68 10.89
CA CYS A 38 -1.12 -26.75 11.73
C CYS A 38 0.29 -27.28 12.03
N PHE A 39 0.42 -28.58 12.29
CA PHE A 39 1.70 -29.24 12.52
C PHE A 39 2.54 -29.29 11.25
N ASP A 40 1.95 -29.48 10.06
CA ASP A 40 2.63 -29.36 8.77
C ASP A 40 3.13 -27.93 8.50
N ARG A 41 2.41 -26.90 8.96
CA ARG A 41 2.90 -25.51 8.88
C ARG A 41 4.07 -25.30 9.84
N TRP A 42 3.95 -25.82 11.06
CA TRP A 42 5.00 -25.71 12.07
C TRP A 42 6.24 -26.53 11.71
N GLN A 43 6.10 -27.74 11.16
CA GLN A 43 7.17 -28.53 10.57
C GLN A 43 7.75 -27.86 9.33
N ARG A 44 6.97 -27.20 8.47
CA ARG A 44 7.54 -26.39 7.38
C ARG A 44 8.31 -25.16 7.87
N GLN A 45 7.99 -24.67 9.08
CA GLN A 45 8.66 -23.55 9.72
C GLN A 45 9.91 -23.99 10.51
N MET A 46 9.89 -25.20 11.10
CA MET A 46 11.00 -25.82 11.84
C MET A 46 11.99 -26.56 10.92
N ASN A 47 11.45 -27.32 9.97
CA ASN A 47 12.16 -27.91 8.83
C ASN A 47 12.06 -27.00 7.61
N SER A 48 12.04 -25.69 7.82
CA SER A 48 12.20 -24.79 6.70
C SER A 48 13.57 -25.10 6.10
N THR A 49 13.59 -25.76 4.94
CA THR A 49 14.70 -25.72 3.98
C THR A 49 14.76 -24.34 3.32
N GLY A 50 14.41 -23.29 4.07
CA GLY A 50 14.78 -21.92 3.80
C GLY A 50 16.23 -21.75 4.27
N PRO A 51 17.07 -21.02 3.52
CA PRO A 51 18.51 -21.05 3.72
C PRO A 51 18.93 -20.37 5.03
N ARG A 52 19.70 -21.06 5.90
CA ARG A 52 20.68 -20.49 6.86
C ARG A 52 21.74 -21.53 7.28
N PRO A 53 23.04 -21.19 7.47
CA PRO A 53 23.89 -20.22 6.78
C PRO A 53 25.05 -20.93 6.03
N GLY A 54 25.14 -20.67 4.73
CA GLY A 54 26.29 -21.00 3.87
C GLY A 54 26.24 -20.26 2.54
N TRP A 55 25.27 -19.35 2.40
CA TRP A 55 25.16 -18.50 1.24
C TRP A 55 26.06 -17.31 1.50
N SER A 56 26.92 -16.98 0.54
CA SER A 56 27.57 -15.69 0.47
C SER A 56 26.60 -14.65 -0.11
N VAL A 57 26.94 -13.37 0.01
CA VAL A 57 26.25 -12.29 -0.72
C VAL A 57 26.15 -12.60 -2.21
N ARG A 58 27.26 -13.03 -2.83
CA ARG A 58 27.29 -13.53 -4.20
C ARG A 58 26.27 -14.63 -4.50
N ALA A 59 26.14 -15.64 -3.63
CA ALA A 59 25.18 -16.72 -3.84
C ALA A 59 23.71 -16.22 -3.80
N VAL A 60 23.42 -15.22 -2.97
CA VAL A 60 22.10 -14.58 -2.93
C VAL A 60 21.83 -13.81 -4.24
N PHE A 61 22.82 -13.10 -4.77
CA PHE A 61 22.70 -12.41 -6.05
C PHE A 61 22.50 -13.36 -7.23
N GLU A 62 23.30 -14.42 -7.32
CA GLU A 62 23.14 -15.46 -8.35
C GLU A 62 21.74 -16.10 -8.30
N TRP A 63 21.21 -16.33 -7.09
CA TRP A 63 19.85 -16.83 -6.93
C TRP A 63 18.79 -15.83 -7.41
N ALA A 64 18.99 -14.54 -7.15
CA ALA A 64 18.09 -13.50 -7.65
C ALA A 64 18.06 -13.46 -9.18
N ASP A 65 19.23 -13.60 -9.83
CA ASP A 65 19.35 -13.64 -11.29
C ASP A 65 18.70 -14.88 -11.91
N GLN A 66 18.87 -16.06 -11.31
CA GLN A 66 18.15 -17.27 -11.73
C GLN A 66 16.62 -17.07 -11.70
N GLY A 67 16.12 -16.26 -10.77
CA GLY A 67 14.72 -15.85 -10.74
C GLY A 67 14.29 -15.07 -11.98
N VAL A 68 15.11 -14.09 -12.38
CA VAL A 68 14.90 -13.29 -13.60
C VAL A 68 14.90 -14.18 -14.84
N GLU A 69 15.89 -15.07 -14.97
CA GLU A 69 15.99 -16.01 -16.11
C GLU A 69 14.76 -16.92 -16.25
N ARG A 70 14.13 -17.28 -15.11
CA ARG A 70 12.93 -18.12 -15.05
C ARG A 70 11.62 -17.31 -15.16
N GLY A 71 11.71 -15.99 -15.32
CA GLY A 71 10.54 -15.10 -15.39
C GLY A 71 9.82 -14.91 -14.06
N THR A 72 10.45 -15.24 -12.92
CA THR A 72 9.92 -15.05 -11.57
C THR A 72 10.89 -14.19 -10.76
N PRO A 73 10.77 -12.86 -10.74
CA PRO A 73 11.72 -11.99 -10.05
C PRO A 73 11.80 -12.31 -8.54
N LEU A 74 13.02 -12.56 -8.05
CA LEU A 74 13.27 -12.96 -6.65
C LEU A 74 13.95 -11.87 -5.81
N HIS A 75 14.05 -10.64 -6.31
CA HIS A 75 14.83 -9.59 -5.65
C HIS A 75 14.31 -9.21 -4.25
N VAL A 76 12.99 -9.26 -4.02
CA VAL A 76 12.40 -8.99 -2.69
C VAL A 76 12.76 -10.06 -1.66
N PRO A 77 12.53 -11.38 -1.90
CA PRO A 77 12.98 -12.40 -0.96
C PRO A 77 14.51 -12.49 -0.85
N ALA A 78 15.25 -12.26 -1.93
CA ALA A 78 16.72 -12.21 -1.90
C ALA A 78 17.25 -11.09 -0.99
N ALA A 79 16.64 -9.90 -1.00
CA ALA A 79 17.03 -8.81 -0.11
C ALA A 79 16.82 -9.17 1.37
N ARG A 80 15.78 -9.95 1.70
CA ARG A 80 15.57 -10.49 3.06
C ARG A 80 16.63 -11.52 3.44
N CYS A 81 17.10 -12.32 2.48
CA CYS A 81 18.23 -13.23 2.71
C CYS A 81 19.51 -12.45 3.00
N LEU A 82 19.77 -11.34 2.30
CA LEU A 82 20.92 -10.48 2.59
C LEU A 82 20.90 -9.95 4.03
N THR A 83 19.73 -9.62 4.60
CA THR A 83 19.62 -9.22 6.03
C THR A 83 20.16 -10.29 6.99
N ALA A 84 20.14 -11.56 6.62
CA ALA A 84 20.63 -12.66 7.45
C ALA A 84 22.08 -13.09 7.13
N VAL A 85 22.60 -12.69 5.98
CA VAL A 85 23.86 -13.21 5.41
C VAL A 85 24.96 -12.15 5.34
N ALA A 86 24.63 -10.91 5.01
CA ALA A 86 25.62 -9.87 4.78
C ALA A 86 26.23 -9.36 6.09
N GLY A 87 27.55 -9.35 6.15
CA GLY A 87 28.35 -8.66 7.17
C GLY A 87 28.76 -7.24 6.72
N PRO A 88 29.32 -6.42 7.62
CA PRO A 88 29.88 -5.11 7.27
C PRO A 88 30.96 -5.16 6.17
N GLU A 89 31.72 -6.25 6.11
CA GLU A 89 32.76 -6.53 5.12
C GLU A 89 32.21 -6.72 3.70
N ASP A 90 30.95 -7.12 3.56
CA ASP A 90 30.31 -7.35 2.25
C ASP A 90 29.74 -6.06 1.65
N ARG A 91 29.72 -4.96 2.41
CA ARG A 91 29.16 -3.68 1.94
C ARG A 91 29.73 -3.24 0.58
N PRO A 92 31.05 -3.30 0.31
CA PRO A 92 31.60 -2.93 -0.99
C PRO A 92 31.02 -3.77 -2.15
N GLU A 93 30.84 -5.08 -1.96
CA GLU A 93 30.27 -5.98 -2.96
C GLU A 93 28.80 -5.62 -3.26
N ILE A 94 28.02 -5.32 -2.21
CA ILE A 94 26.61 -4.93 -2.33
C ILE A 94 26.47 -3.58 -3.05
N LEU A 95 27.35 -2.61 -2.74
CA LEU A 95 27.34 -1.32 -3.43
C LEU A 95 27.69 -1.47 -4.91
N GLU A 96 28.64 -2.34 -5.25
CA GLU A 96 28.99 -2.58 -6.66
C GLU A 96 27.84 -3.25 -7.40
N ALA A 97 27.19 -4.26 -6.79
CA ALA A 97 26.01 -4.89 -7.36
C ALA A 97 24.87 -3.87 -7.60
N ALA A 98 24.66 -2.92 -6.69
CA ALA A 98 23.68 -1.85 -6.86
C ALA A 98 24.03 -0.87 -8.00
N ARG A 99 25.33 -0.61 -8.23
CA ARG A 99 25.78 0.27 -9.33
C ARG A 99 25.62 -0.38 -10.69
N SER A 100 26.14 -1.59 -10.85
CA SER A 100 26.46 -2.17 -12.15
C SER A 100 26.12 -3.66 -12.28
N GLY A 101 25.55 -4.26 -11.23
CA GLY A 101 25.20 -5.68 -11.21
C GLY A 101 24.18 -6.07 -12.29
N THR A 102 24.07 -7.38 -12.49
CA THR A 102 23.00 -8.03 -13.24
C THR A 102 21.62 -7.65 -12.69
N GLU A 103 20.56 -7.79 -13.50
CA GLU A 103 19.22 -7.29 -13.17
C GLU A 103 18.73 -7.75 -11.78
N GLY A 104 18.82 -9.05 -11.48
CA GLY A 104 18.37 -9.62 -10.22
C GLY A 104 19.25 -9.17 -9.06
N ALA A 105 20.58 -9.21 -9.23
CA ALA A 105 21.54 -8.73 -8.24
C ALA A 105 21.35 -7.24 -7.88
N ARG A 106 21.21 -6.39 -8.91
CA ARG A 106 21.05 -4.95 -8.78
C ARG A 106 19.75 -4.57 -8.09
N CYS A 107 18.63 -5.18 -8.48
CA CYS A 107 17.34 -4.98 -7.80
C CYS A 107 17.42 -5.42 -6.33
N THR A 108 18.09 -6.54 -6.05
CA THR A 108 18.26 -7.08 -4.70
C THR A 108 19.08 -6.14 -3.82
N ALA A 109 20.22 -5.67 -4.34
CA ALA A 109 21.12 -4.77 -3.64
C ALA A 109 20.45 -3.43 -3.33
N LEU A 110 19.77 -2.80 -4.31
CA LEU A 110 19.02 -1.56 -4.10
C LEU A 110 17.94 -1.73 -3.05
N ARG A 111 17.18 -2.83 -3.10
CA ARG A 111 16.15 -3.14 -2.12
C ARG A 111 16.72 -3.29 -0.70
N TYR A 112 17.81 -4.04 -0.56
CA TYR A 112 18.49 -4.27 0.72
C TYR A 112 19.04 -2.97 1.32
N LEU A 113 19.76 -2.19 0.53
CA LEU A 113 20.34 -0.91 0.95
C LEU A 113 19.24 0.10 1.34
N ALA A 114 18.12 0.13 0.62
CA ALA A 114 17.01 1.02 0.90
C ALA A 114 16.30 0.66 2.21
N ASP A 115 16.09 -0.64 2.46
CA ASP A 115 15.50 -1.12 3.72
C ASP A 115 16.44 -0.84 4.91
N GLY A 116 17.76 -0.87 4.71
CA GLY A 116 18.78 -0.52 5.70
C GLY A 116 19.04 0.99 5.88
N ASN A 117 18.47 1.86 5.03
CA ASN A 117 18.79 3.29 4.94
C ASN A 117 20.30 3.56 4.76
N ASP A 118 20.97 2.78 3.91
CA ASP A 118 22.38 3.03 3.58
C ASP A 118 22.55 4.46 3.00
N PRO A 119 23.56 5.24 3.44
CA PRO A 119 23.72 6.63 3.03
C PRO A 119 23.89 6.82 1.51
N ASP A 120 24.44 5.83 0.80
CA ASP A 120 24.72 5.92 -0.64
C ASP A 120 23.51 5.51 -1.50
N VAL A 121 22.44 4.96 -0.90
CA VAL A 121 21.36 4.31 -1.66
C VAL A 121 20.57 5.26 -2.56
N LEU A 122 20.39 6.52 -2.15
CA LEU A 122 19.63 7.49 -2.95
C LEU A 122 20.35 7.82 -4.26
N ASP A 123 21.68 7.95 -4.24
CA ASP A 123 22.47 8.19 -5.44
C ASP A 123 22.51 6.94 -6.34
N LEU A 124 22.52 5.74 -5.74
CA LEU A 124 22.41 4.47 -6.46
C LEU A 124 21.05 4.29 -7.13
N ILE A 125 19.96 4.66 -6.47
CA ILE A 125 18.60 4.65 -7.03
C ILE A 125 18.53 5.61 -8.22
N GLU A 126 19.05 6.84 -8.09
CA GLU A 126 19.07 7.80 -9.19
C GLU A 126 19.90 7.29 -10.38
N GLY A 127 21.07 6.70 -10.13
CA GLY A 127 21.87 6.05 -11.16
C GLY A 127 21.16 4.87 -11.83
N ALA A 128 20.40 4.08 -11.06
CA ALA A 128 19.58 2.99 -11.57
C ALA A 128 18.45 3.47 -12.46
N VAL A 129 17.78 4.57 -12.11
CA VAL A 129 16.74 5.19 -12.97
C VAL A 129 17.36 5.73 -14.27
N ALA A 130 18.57 6.32 -14.19
CA ALA A 130 19.22 6.91 -15.36
C ALA A 130 19.77 5.89 -16.37
N THR A 131 20.15 4.69 -15.93
CA THR A 131 20.92 3.73 -16.75
C THR A 131 20.34 2.31 -16.78
N GLY A 132 19.40 2.00 -15.90
CA GLY A 132 18.86 0.65 -15.73
C GLY A 132 17.85 0.27 -16.82
N ALA A 133 17.70 -1.04 -17.04
CA ALA A 133 16.56 -1.58 -17.76
C ALA A 133 15.26 -1.38 -16.95
N THR A 134 14.11 -1.44 -17.62
CA THR A 134 12.79 -1.19 -17.02
C THR A 134 12.57 -1.91 -15.68
N PRO A 135 12.88 -3.22 -15.51
CA PRO A 135 12.67 -3.90 -14.24
C PRO A 135 13.52 -3.34 -13.09
N VAL A 136 14.75 -2.90 -13.40
CA VAL A 136 15.64 -2.25 -12.43
C VAL A 136 15.10 -0.88 -12.03
N VAL A 137 14.60 -0.10 -12.99
CA VAL A 137 13.99 1.21 -12.73
C VAL A 137 12.77 1.06 -11.82
N GLU A 138 11.88 0.12 -12.14
CA GLU A 138 10.69 -0.17 -11.35
C GLU A 138 11.04 -0.62 -9.92
N ALA A 139 12.01 -1.53 -9.77
CA ALA A 139 12.47 -1.99 -8.47
C ALA A 139 13.13 -0.87 -7.64
N ALA A 140 13.92 0.00 -8.28
CA ALA A 140 14.57 1.14 -7.63
C ALA A 140 13.54 2.16 -7.12
N VAL A 141 12.55 2.49 -7.96
CA VAL A 141 11.44 3.38 -7.58
C VAL A 141 10.61 2.77 -6.45
N ALA A 142 10.24 1.49 -6.55
CA ALA A 142 9.50 0.80 -5.50
C ALA A 142 10.28 0.72 -4.17
N ALA A 143 11.61 0.56 -4.23
CA ALA A 143 12.45 0.61 -3.04
C ALA A 143 12.44 2.02 -2.42
N TYR A 144 12.60 3.06 -3.23
CA TYR A 144 12.57 4.46 -2.79
C TYR A 144 11.26 4.84 -2.10
N GLU A 145 10.11 4.51 -2.68
CA GLU A 145 8.80 4.88 -2.11
C GLU A 145 8.52 4.30 -0.72
N ARG A 146 9.19 3.18 -0.41
CA ARG A 146 9.09 2.50 0.87
C ARG A 146 10.00 3.11 1.93
N MET A 147 11.06 3.82 1.54
CA MET A 147 11.96 4.51 2.45
C MET A 147 11.18 5.48 3.35
N ARG A 148 11.64 5.63 4.60
CA ARG A 148 11.00 6.50 5.61
C ARG A 148 11.97 7.49 6.24
N SER A 149 13.23 7.49 5.82
CA SER A 149 14.26 8.38 6.37
C SER A 149 14.01 9.84 5.98
N LEU A 150 14.45 10.77 6.83
CA LEU A 150 14.41 12.20 6.52
C LEU A 150 15.20 12.53 5.25
N ALA A 151 16.33 11.85 5.03
CA ALA A 151 17.12 11.98 3.80
C ALA A 151 16.31 11.67 2.53
N ALA A 152 15.43 10.65 2.56
CA ALA A 152 14.58 10.33 1.42
C ALA A 152 13.53 11.44 1.16
N VAL A 153 12.95 12.02 2.23
CA VAL A 153 12.01 13.14 2.11
C VAL A 153 12.72 14.41 1.60
N ASP A 154 13.92 14.70 2.11
CA ASP A 154 14.73 15.83 1.66
C ASP A 154 15.12 15.67 0.19
N ARG A 155 15.51 14.46 -0.23
CA ARG A 155 15.80 14.15 -1.63
C ARG A 155 14.58 14.28 -2.53
N ALA A 156 13.40 13.90 -2.04
CA ALA A 156 12.14 14.03 -2.77
C ALA A 156 11.87 15.48 -3.22
N ARG A 157 12.23 16.48 -2.40
CA ARG A 157 12.06 17.90 -2.75
C ARG A 157 12.86 18.31 -3.99
N GLY A 158 14.04 17.72 -4.19
CA GLY A 158 14.82 17.93 -5.41
C GLY A 158 14.29 17.12 -6.59
N TRP A 159 13.96 15.85 -6.36
CA TRP A 159 13.57 14.94 -7.44
C TRP A 159 12.18 15.18 -8.00
N VAL A 160 11.24 15.78 -7.25
CA VAL A 160 9.85 15.99 -7.72
C VAL A 160 9.74 16.79 -9.02
N HIS A 161 10.77 17.56 -9.38
CA HIS A 161 10.82 18.31 -10.63
C HIS A 161 11.31 17.49 -11.84
N ARG A 162 11.75 16.26 -11.62
CA ARG A 162 12.19 15.37 -12.71
C ARG A 162 10.99 14.94 -13.57
N PRO A 163 11.18 14.80 -14.89
CA PRO A 163 10.11 14.39 -15.80
C PRO A 163 9.91 12.86 -15.85
N ASP A 164 10.63 12.08 -15.04
CA ASP A 164 10.67 10.63 -15.09
C ASP A 164 9.97 9.97 -13.89
N ALA A 165 10.02 8.63 -13.83
CA ALA A 165 9.40 7.83 -12.78
C ALA A 165 9.85 8.23 -11.37
N LEU A 166 11.08 8.76 -11.22
CA LEU A 166 11.60 9.19 -9.92
C LEU A 166 10.95 10.50 -9.46
N GLY A 167 10.66 11.42 -10.38
CA GLY A 167 9.90 12.63 -10.07
C GLY A 167 8.46 12.32 -9.65
N ALA A 168 7.80 11.42 -10.37
CA ALA A 168 6.46 10.95 -10.00
C ALA A 168 6.45 10.27 -8.60
N ALA A 169 7.44 9.42 -8.32
CA ALA A 169 7.60 8.76 -7.03
C ALA A 169 7.91 9.76 -5.89
N ALA A 170 8.74 10.77 -6.16
CA ALA A 170 9.07 11.82 -5.20
C ALA A 170 7.83 12.60 -4.75
N GLY A 171 6.93 12.94 -5.68
CA GLY A 171 5.63 13.54 -5.36
C GLY A 171 4.80 12.68 -4.38
N ARG A 172 4.78 11.35 -4.59
CA ARG A 172 4.09 10.40 -3.70
C ARG A 172 4.78 10.25 -2.34
N VAL A 173 6.11 10.28 -2.28
CA VAL A 173 6.86 10.29 -1.02
C VAL A 173 6.52 11.54 -0.20
N LEU A 174 6.50 12.72 -0.82
CA LEU A 174 6.09 13.97 -0.17
C LEU A 174 4.62 13.94 0.26
N ALA A 175 3.72 13.37 -0.54
CA ALA A 175 2.31 13.22 -0.18
C ALA A 175 2.15 12.38 1.10
N CYS A 176 2.86 11.25 1.20
CA CYS A 176 2.83 10.39 2.39
C CYS A 176 3.53 11.00 3.62
N ARG A 177 4.70 11.63 3.44
CA ARG A 177 5.66 11.89 4.53
C ARG A 177 6.13 13.34 4.64
N GLY A 178 5.83 14.17 3.66
CA GLY A 178 6.17 15.59 3.66
C GLY A 178 5.46 16.36 4.77
N ALA A 179 5.95 17.56 5.01
CA ALA A 179 5.42 18.50 6.00
C ALA A 179 4.73 19.69 5.32
N ALA A 180 4.33 20.69 6.12
CA ALA A 180 3.62 21.87 5.65
C ALA A 180 4.35 22.64 4.54
N GLN A 181 5.68 22.63 4.51
CA GLN A 181 6.47 23.26 3.45
C GLN A 181 6.37 22.53 2.10
N ASP A 182 5.92 21.27 2.08
CA ASP A 182 5.89 20.43 0.88
C ASP A 182 4.57 20.51 0.12
N ARG A 183 3.62 21.34 0.60
CA ARG A 183 2.26 21.45 0.06
C ARG A 183 2.23 21.78 -1.43
N ASP A 184 3.01 22.79 -1.85
CA ASP A 184 3.00 23.22 -3.26
C ASP A 184 3.56 22.15 -4.19
N LEU A 185 4.56 21.38 -3.73
CA LEU A 185 5.13 20.26 -4.47
C LEU A 185 4.13 19.10 -4.61
N VAL A 186 3.41 18.76 -3.54
CA VAL A 186 2.35 17.74 -3.57
C VAL A 186 1.18 18.17 -4.46
N LEU A 187 0.78 19.44 -4.40
CA LEU A 187 -0.27 19.99 -5.25
C LEU A 187 0.13 19.96 -6.74
N ALA A 188 1.38 20.31 -7.06
CA ALA A 188 1.91 20.21 -8.41
C ALA A 188 1.86 18.76 -8.90
N ALA A 189 2.38 17.81 -8.10
CA ALA A 189 2.36 16.39 -8.44
C ALA A 189 0.93 15.85 -8.67
N LEU A 190 -0.03 16.22 -7.82
CA LEU A 190 -1.44 15.86 -7.99
C LEU A 190 -2.00 16.39 -9.32
N ARG A 191 -1.73 17.65 -9.65
CA ARG A 191 -2.21 18.26 -10.90
C ARG A 191 -1.55 17.66 -12.14
N GLU A 192 -0.29 17.29 -12.07
CA GLU A 192 0.40 16.62 -13.17
C GLU A 192 -0.14 15.19 -13.36
N ALA A 193 -0.34 14.43 -12.29
CA ALA A 193 -0.92 13.08 -12.38
C ALA A 193 -2.31 13.10 -13.03
N VAL A 194 -3.20 14.01 -12.61
CA VAL A 194 -4.53 14.16 -13.23
C VAL A 194 -4.43 14.55 -14.71
N ARG A 195 -3.51 15.45 -15.07
CA ARG A 195 -3.33 15.90 -16.47
C ARG A 195 -2.72 14.83 -17.38
N GLY A 196 -1.77 14.05 -16.87
CA GLY A 196 -1.04 13.06 -17.64
C GLY A 196 -1.72 11.70 -17.73
N GLU A 197 -2.27 11.22 -16.61
CA GLU A 197 -2.79 9.84 -16.49
C GLU A 197 -4.33 9.80 -16.35
N GLY A 198 -4.99 10.93 -16.09
CA GLY A 198 -6.45 11.03 -15.93
C GLY A 198 -6.94 10.80 -14.49
N PRO A 199 -8.27 10.86 -14.26
CA PRO A 199 -8.88 10.86 -12.92
C PRO A 199 -8.93 9.49 -12.23
N ASP A 200 -8.55 8.41 -12.92
CA ASP A 200 -8.52 7.03 -12.40
C ASP A 200 -7.09 6.48 -12.22
N ALA A 201 -6.07 7.33 -12.38
CA ALA A 201 -4.69 6.89 -12.31
C ALA A 201 -4.35 6.29 -10.93
N PRO A 202 -3.70 5.11 -10.86
CA PRO A 202 -3.35 4.47 -9.58
C PRO A 202 -2.51 5.37 -8.65
N THR A 203 -1.70 6.24 -9.24
CA THR A 203 -0.84 7.20 -8.54
C THR A 203 -1.64 8.22 -7.71
N LEU A 204 -2.89 8.51 -8.10
CA LEU A 204 -3.76 9.49 -7.43
C LEU A 204 -4.12 9.11 -6.00
N TRP A 205 -4.18 7.81 -5.69
CA TRP A 205 -4.58 7.33 -4.35
C TRP A 205 -3.71 7.98 -3.27
N THR A 206 -2.39 7.96 -3.50
CA THR A 206 -1.42 8.52 -2.56
C THR A 206 -1.44 10.05 -2.55
N LEU A 207 -1.60 10.68 -3.72
CA LEU A 207 -1.56 12.14 -3.86
C LEU A 207 -2.82 12.81 -3.26
N VAL A 208 -3.99 12.19 -3.45
CA VAL A 208 -5.26 12.62 -2.85
C VAL A 208 -5.19 12.55 -1.32
N ASP A 209 -4.73 11.43 -0.78
CA ASP A 209 -4.54 11.29 0.68
C ASP A 209 -3.56 12.33 1.21
N GLY A 210 -2.45 12.57 0.50
CA GLY A 210 -1.46 13.57 0.88
C GLY A 210 -2.02 14.99 0.87
N ALA A 211 -2.84 15.35 -0.12
CA ALA A 211 -3.48 16.66 -0.17
C ALA A 211 -4.42 16.89 1.01
N GLY A 212 -5.20 15.87 1.39
CA GLY A 212 -6.05 15.90 2.59
C GLY A 212 -5.22 16.00 3.86
N ARG A 213 -4.24 15.11 4.04
CA ARG A 213 -3.33 15.06 5.21
C ARG A 213 -2.63 16.40 5.45
N LEU A 214 -2.18 17.06 4.38
CA LEU A 214 -1.46 18.33 4.47
C LEU A 214 -2.41 19.55 4.56
N GLY A 215 -3.72 19.36 4.42
CA GLY A 215 -4.71 20.44 4.45
C GLY A 215 -4.51 21.45 3.32
N ILE A 216 -4.24 20.98 2.10
CA ILE A 216 -3.97 21.86 0.96
C ILE A 216 -5.29 22.44 0.43
N ALA A 217 -5.73 23.58 0.97
CA ALA A 217 -6.99 24.21 0.57
C ALA A 217 -7.10 24.45 -0.95
N CYS A 218 -6.00 24.86 -1.59
CA CYS A 218 -5.94 25.06 -3.04
C CYS A 218 -6.05 23.78 -3.89
N ALA A 219 -6.05 22.59 -3.26
CA ALA A 219 -6.31 21.32 -3.93
C ALA A 219 -7.80 21.06 -4.14
N ALA A 220 -8.71 21.76 -3.44
CA ALA A 220 -10.14 21.50 -3.53
C ALA A 220 -10.66 21.40 -4.98
N PRO A 221 -10.35 22.31 -5.93
CA PRO A 221 -10.84 22.19 -7.30
C PRO A 221 -10.44 20.89 -8.01
N VAL A 222 -9.18 20.45 -7.87
CA VAL A 222 -8.72 19.20 -8.49
C VAL A 222 -9.30 17.97 -7.77
N LEU A 223 -9.46 18.03 -6.45
CA LEU A 223 -10.10 16.96 -5.67
C LEU A 223 -11.58 16.79 -6.03
N ARG A 224 -12.31 17.90 -6.27
CA ARG A 224 -13.70 17.86 -6.76
C ARG A 224 -13.79 17.23 -8.15
N HIS A 225 -12.83 17.51 -9.02
CA HIS A 225 -12.76 16.89 -10.33
C HIS A 225 -12.53 15.38 -10.20
N VAL A 226 -11.53 14.95 -9.42
CA VAL A 226 -11.28 13.51 -9.16
C VAL A 226 -12.52 12.83 -8.60
N TYR A 227 -13.17 13.42 -7.59
CA TYR A 227 -14.39 12.87 -6.99
C TYR A 227 -15.51 12.61 -8.02
N ARG A 228 -15.71 13.56 -8.95
CA ARG A 228 -16.79 13.48 -9.95
C ARG A 228 -16.49 12.53 -11.10
N GLU A 229 -15.25 12.51 -11.55
CA GLU A 229 -14.88 11.80 -12.77
C GLU A 229 -14.37 10.38 -12.53
N THR A 230 -13.93 10.03 -11.31
CA THR A 230 -13.42 8.69 -11.05
C THR A 230 -14.52 7.62 -11.11
N ALA A 231 -14.21 6.54 -11.82
CA ALA A 231 -15.02 5.32 -11.83
C ALA A 231 -14.83 4.49 -10.54
N SER A 232 -13.77 4.71 -9.78
CA SER A 232 -13.47 3.98 -8.55
C SER A 232 -14.19 4.57 -7.34
N SER A 233 -15.08 3.78 -6.73
CA SER A 233 -15.75 4.12 -5.48
C SER A 233 -14.76 4.35 -4.32
N HIS A 234 -13.71 3.52 -4.24
CA HIS A 234 -12.63 3.71 -3.25
C HIS A 234 -11.87 5.04 -3.46
N LEU A 235 -11.50 5.38 -4.70
CA LEU A 235 -10.82 6.66 -4.96
C LEU A 235 -11.74 7.85 -4.69
N ARG A 236 -13.04 7.73 -5.02
CA ARG A 236 -14.05 8.73 -4.67
C ARG A 236 -14.14 8.96 -3.16
N GLY A 237 -14.18 7.89 -2.35
CA GLY A 237 -14.16 7.98 -0.89
C GLY A 237 -12.89 8.64 -0.34
N ARG A 238 -11.72 8.37 -0.92
CA ARG A 238 -10.47 9.07 -0.58
C ARG A 238 -10.54 10.55 -0.95
N ALA A 239 -11.06 10.88 -2.12
CA ALA A 239 -11.25 12.27 -2.55
C ALA A 239 -12.23 13.01 -1.62
N ALA A 240 -13.32 12.36 -1.20
CA ALA A 240 -14.25 12.92 -0.22
C ALA A 240 -13.56 13.22 1.13
N ARG A 241 -12.73 12.29 1.64
CA ARG A 241 -11.95 12.51 2.86
C ARG A 241 -10.97 13.67 2.72
N ALA A 242 -10.31 13.80 1.57
CA ALA A 242 -9.43 14.93 1.29
C ALA A 242 -10.21 16.25 1.17
N LEU A 243 -11.38 16.25 0.54
CA LEU A 243 -12.27 17.41 0.48
C LEU A 243 -12.74 17.83 1.87
N ALA A 244 -13.10 16.91 2.75
CA ALA A 244 -13.46 17.23 4.14
C ALA A 244 -12.39 18.03 4.88
N ALA A 245 -11.11 17.81 4.57
CA ALA A 245 -9.98 18.51 5.18
C ALA A 245 -9.57 19.82 4.46
N THR A 246 -9.96 20.00 3.19
CA THR A 246 -9.44 21.07 2.32
C THR A 246 -10.50 22.04 1.82
N ASP A 247 -11.77 21.63 1.78
CA ASP A 247 -12.87 22.35 1.16
C ASP A 247 -13.88 22.82 2.22
N PRO A 248 -13.95 24.14 2.51
CA PRO A 248 -14.93 24.68 3.45
C PRO A 248 -16.39 24.41 3.07
N SER A 249 -16.67 24.15 1.79
CA SER A 249 -18.03 23.86 1.30
C SER A 249 -18.41 22.38 1.35
N PHE A 250 -17.51 21.50 1.82
CA PHE A 250 -17.71 20.05 1.81
C PHE A 250 -19.01 19.64 2.52
N ALA A 251 -19.28 20.22 3.70
CA ALA A 251 -20.42 19.88 4.55
C ALA A 251 -21.78 20.12 3.87
N ALA A 252 -21.90 21.22 3.11
CA ALA A 252 -23.12 21.60 2.40
C ALA A 252 -23.28 20.92 1.02
N GLY A 253 -22.19 20.39 0.44
CA GLY A 253 -22.15 19.81 -0.90
C GLY A 253 -21.85 18.32 -0.88
N PHE A 254 -20.58 17.96 -1.11
CA PHE A 254 -20.16 16.56 -1.29
C PHE A 254 -20.47 15.65 -0.10
N ALA A 255 -20.45 16.17 1.13
CA ALA A 255 -20.85 15.37 2.29
C ALA A 255 -22.31 14.91 2.18
N VAL A 256 -23.19 15.72 1.61
CA VAL A 256 -24.58 15.32 1.34
C VAL A 256 -24.61 14.21 0.31
N GLU A 257 -23.94 14.39 -0.84
CA GLU A 257 -23.86 13.36 -1.90
C GLU A 257 -23.33 12.02 -1.36
N CYS A 258 -22.32 12.06 -0.50
CA CYS A 258 -21.68 10.86 0.07
C CYS A 258 -22.64 10.01 0.94
N LEU A 259 -23.78 10.52 1.41
CA LEU A 259 -24.80 9.71 2.13
C LEU A 259 -25.46 8.63 1.27
N TRP A 260 -25.30 8.73 -0.06
CA TRP A 260 -25.81 7.78 -1.04
C TRP A 260 -24.70 6.99 -1.73
N ASP A 261 -23.45 7.12 -1.30
CA ASP A 261 -22.34 6.37 -1.89
C ASP A 261 -22.45 4.87 -1.56
N CYS A 262 -21.84 4.01 -2.39
CA CYS A 262 -21.85 2.57 -2.19
C CYS A 262 -20.84 2.12 -1.12
N GLU A 263 -19.79 2.90 -0.85
CA GLU A 263 -18.80 2.61 0.18
C GLU A 263 -19.26 3.07 1.56
N GLU A 264 -19.27 2.15 2.51
CA GLU A 264 -19.60 2.38 3.92
C GLU A 264 -18.73 3.47 4.54
N THR A 265 -17.42 3.47 4.28
CA THR A 265 -16.51 4.48 4.85
C THR A 265 -16.76 5.89 4.31
N THR A 266 -17.31 6.00 3.10
CA THR A 266 -17.74 7.27 2.49
C THR A 266 -19.06 7.73 3.12
N ARG A 267 -20.01 6.82 3.35
CA ARG A 267 -21.26 7.11 4.09
C ARG A 267 -21.00 7.49 5.55
N GLU A 268 -20.01 6.87 6.20
CA GLU A 268 -19.60 7.22 7.56
C GLU A 268 -19.07 8.66 7.63
N LEU A 269 -18.17 9.02 6.70
CA LEU A 269 -17.65 10.38 6.59
C LEU A 269 -18.79 11.39 6.36
N ALA A 270 -19.70 11.06 5.45
CA ALA A 270 -20.90 11.85 5.19
C ALA A 270 -21.76 12.05 6.43
N ALA A 271 -22.00 10.97 7.19
CA ALA A 271 -22.78 11.01 8.42
C ALA A 271 -22.18 11.99 9.42
N ARG A 272 -20.84 12.06 9.55
CA ARG A 272 -20.15 13.01 10.45
C ARG A 272 -20.22 14.46 10.00
N HIS A 273 -20.23 14.73 8.69
CA HIS A 273 -19.99 16.08 8.16
C HIS A 273 -21.20 16.76 7.49
N ALA A 274 -22.18 16.01 6.97
CA ALA A 274 -23.26 16.58 6.16
C ALA A 274 -24.09 17.61 6.94
N GLU A 275 -24.35 18.78 6.37
CA GLU A 275 -25.22 19.78 7.00
C GLU A 275 -26.67 19.29 7.09
N THR A 276 -27.31 19.53 8.24
CA THR A 276 -28.68 19.06 8.54
C THR A 276 -29.77 20.10 8.26
N GLY A 277 -29.46 21.13 7.47
CA GLY A 277 -30.44 22.16 7.09
C GLY A 277 -31.53 21.67 6.14
N ASP A 278 -31.28 20.59 5.40
CA ASP A 278 -32.25 19.94 4.50
C ASP A 278 -32.89 18.72 5.17
N ASN A 279 -34.22 18.68 5.20
CA ASN A 279 -34.99 17.54 5.72
C ASN A 279 -34.63 16.21 5.04
N ARG A 280 -34.28 16.22 3.75
CA ARG A 280 -33.86 15.01 3.03
C ARG A 280 -32.60 14.39 3.62
N VAL A 281 -31.68 15.23 4.11
CA VAL A 281 -30.46 14.79 4.79
C VAL A 281 -30.81 14.14 6.13
N VAL A 282 -31.66 14.81 6.93
CA VAL A 282 -32.08 14.29 8.24
C VAL A 282 -32.82 12.96 8.10
N GLU A 283 -33.72 12.84 7.12
CA GLU A 283 -34.41 11.58 6.83
C GLU A 283 -33.47 10.48 6.35
N ARG A 284 -32.46 10.82 5.55
CA ARG A 284 -31.46 9.86 5.10
C ARG A 284 -30.62 9.36 6.28
N LEU A 285 -30.15 10.25 7.14
CA LEU A 285 -29.43 9.90 8.37
C LEU A 285 -30.25 8.97 9.26
N ARG A 286 -31.54 9.30 9.52
CA ARG A 286 -32.43 8.44 10.31
C ARG A 286 -32.59 7.04 9.70
N ARG A 287 -32.67 6.94 8.37
CA ARG A 287 -32.72 5.66 7.67
C ARG A 287 -31.42 4.87 7.89
N LEU A 288 -30.25 5.48 7.71
CA LEU A 288 -28.96 4.83 7.95
C LEU A 288 -28.84 4.33 9.40
N ALA A 289 -29.27 5.12 10.39
CA ALA A 289 -29.21 4.74 11.81
C ALA A 289 -30.12 3.56 12.20
N ALA A 290 -31.17 3.30 11.41
CA ALA A 290 -32.18 2.28 11.66
C ALA A 290 -32.08 1.08 10.70
N ASP A 291 -31.18 1.12 9.72
CA ASP A 291 -30.99 0.05 8.75
C ASP A 291 -30.16 -1.08 9.37
N PRO A 292 -30.73 -2.28 9.62
CA PRO A 292 -30.02 -3.39 10.23
C PRO A 292 -28.92 -3.99 9.33
N ALA A 293 -28.92 -3.66 8.03
CA ALA A 293 -27.88 -4.08 7.09
C ALA A 293 -26.75 -3.05 6.92
N GLU A 294 -26.87 -1.87 7.54
CA GLU A 294 -25.83 -0.84 7.50
C GLU A 294 -24.76 -1.10 8.57
N GLU A 295 -23.53 -0.69 8.27
CA GLU A 295 -22.37 -0.91 9.13
C GLU A 295 -22.46 -0.14 10.47
N ASP A 296 -21.95 -0.77 11.53
CA ASP A 296 -22.03 -0.25 12.90
C ASP A 296 -21.35 1.12 13.04
N GLU A 297 -20.24 1.36 12.32
CA GLU A 297 -19.54 2.63 12.30
C GLU A 297 -20.39 3.75 11.71
N VAL A 298 -21.14 3.47 10.64
CA VAL A 298 -22.04 4.44 9.99
C VAL A 298 -23.20 4.76 10.94
N GLN A 299 -23.84 3.73 11.51
CA GLN A 299 -24.91 3.93 12.50
C GLN A 299 -24.42 4.75 13.70
N THR A 300 -23.23 4.44 14.21
CA THR A 300 -22.61 5.14 15.33
C THR A 300 -22.31 6.60 14.97
N ALA A 301 -21.76 6.85 13.78
CA ALA A 301 -21.51 8.20 13.29
C ALA A 301 -22.81 9.03 13.23
N VAL A 302 -23.91 8.44 12.75
CA VAL A 302 -25.21 9.13 12.74
C VAL A 302 -25.72 9.37 14.15
N ARG A 303 -25.71 8.35 15.02
CA ARG A 303 -26.22 8.46 16.41
C ARG A 303 -25.44 9.49 17.21
N SER A 304 -24.16 9.71 16.93
CA SER A 304 -23.38 10.75 17.61
C SER A 304 -23.84 12.19 17.32
N ARG A 305 -24.78 12.39 16.38
CA ARG A 305 -25.32 13.69 16.00
C ARG A 305 -26.67 14.04 16.63
N PHE A 306 -27.34 13.08 17.27
CA PHE A 306 -28.69 13.22 17.83
C PHE A 306 -28.76 12.63 19.24
#